data_AF-A0A1Q3JHE2-F1
#
_entry.id   AF-A0A1Q3JHE2-F1
#
_cell.length_a   1.000
_cell.length_b   1.000
_cell.length_c   1.000
_cell.angle_alpha   90.00
_cell.angle_beta   90.00
_cell.angle_gamma   90.00
#
_symmetry.space_group_name_H-M   'P 1'
#
loop_
_entity.id
_entity.type
_entity.pdbx_description
1 polymer ?
#
loop_
_entity_poly.entity_id
_entity_poly.type
_entity_poly.pdbx_seq_one_letter_code
_entity_poly.pdbx_strand_id
1 'polypeptide(L)' 'MLNWLRSPLVAEWASASAVVLVSAMVGDHARAGMNSVQWAGGVAAMLGAVSWAVIVRVWKDQAAE' A
#
# COMPACT_ATOMS: atom_id res chain seq x y z
N MET A 1 15.97 -16.88 6.03
CA MET A 1 15.52 -16.40 4.70
C MET A 1 14.54 -15.22 4.78
N LEU A 2 13.70 -15.10 5.83
CA LEU A 2 12.79 -13.96 6.00
C LEU A 2 13.49 -12.62 6.39
N ASN A 3 14.77 -12.65 6.76
CA ASN A 3 15.50 -11.46 7.21
C ASN A 3 15.74 -10.44 6.08
N TRP A 4 15.77 -10.87 4.81
CA TRP A 4 15.91 -9.97 3.66
C TRP A 4 14.64 -9.13 3.43
N LEU A 5 13.44 -9.67 3.70
CA LEU A 5 12.17 -8.92 3.62
C LEU A 5 12.09 -7.78 4.63
N ARG A 6 12.82 -7.90 5.74
CA ARG A 6 12.97 -6.85 6.76
C ARG A 6 13.99 -5.78 6.40
N SER A 7 14.66 -5.89 5.24
CA SER A 7 15.53 -4.82 4.76
C SER A 7 14.69 -3.54 4.59
N PRO A 8 15.13 -2.39 5.15
CA PRO A 8 14.42 -1.12 5.04
C PRO A 8 14.09 -0.78 3.57
N LEU A 9 15.03 -1.10 2.68
CA LEU A 9 14.90 -0.87 1.25
C LEU A 9 13.78 -1.73 0.66
N VAL A 10 13.73 -3.03 0.98
CA VAL A 10 12.68 -3.93 0.49
C VAL A 10 11.31 -3.50 1.02
N ALA A 11 11.19 -3.12 2.28
CA ALA A 11 9.94 -2.63 2.87
C ALA A 11 9.47 -1.31 2.21
N GLU A 12 10.38 -0.38 1.95
CA GLU A 12 10.07 0.90 1.29
C GLU A 12 9.57 0.73 -0.14
N TRP A 13 10.19 -0.17 -0.91
CA TRP A 13 9.77 -0.48 -2.29
C TRP A 13 8.50 -1.33 -2.33
N ALA A 14 8.34 -2.29 -1.42
CA ALA A 14 7.13 -3.10 -1.29
C ALA A 14 5.90 -2.24 -0.94
N SER A 15 6.04 -1.33 0.02
CA SER A 15 4.96 -0.41 0.39
C SER A 15 4.61 0.58 -0.74
N ALA A 16 5.60 1.10 -1.47
CA ALA A 16 5.35 1.97 -2.64
C ALA A 16 4.58 1.24 -3.74
N SER A 17 5.05 0.04 -4.11
CA SER A 17 4.44 -0.76 -5.16
C SER A 17 3.03 -1.18 -4.78
N ALA A 18 2.75 -1.46 -3.50
CA ALA A 18 1.39 -1.73 -3.04
C ALA A 18 0.42 -0.56 -3.34
N VAL A 19 0.81 0.69 -3.07
CA VAL A 19 -0.04 1.86 -3.38
C VAL A 19 -0.31 1.95 -4.89
N VAL A 20 0.73 1.78 -5.72
CA VAL A 20 0.62 1.87 -7.18
C VAL A 20 -0.27 0.75 -7.73
N LEU A 21 -0.04 -0.49 -7.31
CA LEU A 21 -0.79 -1.65 -7.79
C LEU A 21 -2.25 -1.60 -7.37
N VAL A 22 -2.53 -1.26 -6.11
CA VAL A 22 -3.91 -1.11 -5.62
C VAL A 22 -4.62 0.02 -6.36
N SER A 23 -3.96 1.15 -6.57
CA SER A 23 -4.53 2.27 -7.34
C SER A 23 -4.81 1.89 -8.79
N ALA A 24 -3.90 1.14 -9.44
CA ALA A 24 -4.08 0.67 -10.80
C ALA A 24 -5.25 -0.32 -10.92
N MET A 25 -5.35 -1.29 -10.00
CA MET A 25 -6.44 -2.26 -9.98
C MET A 25 -7.81 -1.60 -9.72
N VAL A 26 -7.88 -0.69 -8.75
CA VAL A 26 -9.11 0.06 -8.46
C VAL A 26 -9.48 0.96 -9.63
N GLY A 27 -8.51 1.62 -10.26
CA GLY A 27 -8.73 2.44 -11.45
C GLY A 27 -9.23 1.65 -12.66
N ASP A 28 -8.73 0.43 -12.86
CA ASP A 28 -9.21 -0.47 -13.91
C ASP A 28 -10.66 -0.90 -13.67
N HIS A 29 -10.98 -1.31 -12.43
CA HIS A 29 -12.36 -1.65 -12.07
C HIS A 29 -13.30 -0.43 -12.15
N ALA A 30 -12.82 0.77 -11.79
CA ALA A 30 -13.61 1.99 -11.88
C ALA A 30 -14.02 2.31 -13.32
N ARG A 31 -13.17 2.00 -14.31
CA ARG A 31 -13.51 2.13 -15.75
C ARG A 31 -14.55 1.11 -16.21
N ALA A 32 -14.53 -0.10 -15.65
CA ALA A 32 -15.51 -1.14 -15.96
C ALA A 32 -16.90 -0.87 -15.34
N GLY A 33 -17.00 0.11 -14.44
CA GLY A 33 -18.22 0.45 -13.72
C GLY A 33 -18.35 -0.37 -12.44
N MET A 34 -18.16 0.30 -11.29
CA MET A 34 -18.27 -0.31 -9.97
C MET A 34 -19.58 0.07 -9.29
N ASN A 35 -20.21 -0.88 -8.62
CA ASN A 35 -21.34 -0.62 -7.73
C ASN A 35 -20.86 -0.02 -6.38
N SER A 36 -21.79 0.43 -5.55
CA SER A 36 -21.47 1.13 -4.29
C SER A 36 -20.62 0.30 -3.32
N VAL A 37 -20.84 -1.01 -3.25
CA VAL A 37 -20.07 -1.90 -2.35
C VAL A 37 -18.65 -2.09 -2.87
N GLN A 38 -18.50 -2.26 -4.19
CA GLN A 38 -17.20 -2.36 -4.84
C GLN A 38 -16.39 -1.07 -4.64
N TRP A 39 -17.01 0.10 -4.78
CA TRP A 39 -16.36 1.39 -4.49
C TRP A 39 -15.90 1.49 -3.04
N ALA A 40 -16.74 1.10 -2.08
CA ALA A 40 -16.37 1.10 -0.67
C ALA A 40 -15.16 0.20 -0.40
N GLY A 41 -15.13 -0.99 -1.00
CA GLY A 41 -13.98 -1.90 -0.94
C GLY A 41 -12.72 -1.33 -1.58
N GLY A 42 -12.84 -0.72 -2.76
CA GLY A 42 -11.72 -0.10 -3.47
C GLY A 42 -11.08 1.05 -2.69
N VAL A 43 -11.91 1.94 -2.11
CA VAL A 43 -11.45 3.03 -1.25
C VAL A 43 -10.78 2.48 0.00
N ALA A 44 -11.37 1.48 0.66
CA ALA A 44 -10.78 0.84 1.84
C ALA A 44 -9.41 0.21 1.52
N ALA A 45 -9.27 -0.44 0.37
CA ALA A 45 -7.99 -1.00 -0.09
C ALA A 45 -6.93 0.08 -0.32
N MET A 46 -7.30 1.20 -0.97
CA MET A 46 -6.39 2.33 -1.17
C MET A 46 -5.93 2.93 0.18
N LEU A 47 -6.85 3.13 1.12
CA LEU A 47 -6.53 3.63 2.45
C LEU A 47 -5.60 2.67 3.20
N GLY A 48 -5.81 1.36 3.08
CA GLY A 48 -4.93 0.33 3.66
C GLY A 48 -3.51 0.38 3.07
N ALA A 49 -3.39 0.50 1.75
CA ALA A 49 -2.09 0.59 1.09
C ALA A 49 -1.33 1.87 1.48
N VAL A 50 -2.03 3.02 1.54
CA VAL A 50 -1.44 4.29 1.99
C VAL A 50 -1.03 4.20 3.46
N SER A 51 -1.87 3.62 4.32
CA SER A 51 -1.56 3.44 5.74
C SER A 51 -0.32 2.57 5.93
N TRP A 52 -0.17 1.49 5.15
CA TRP A 52 1.06 0.70 5.14
C TRP A 52 2.27 1.55 4.77
N ALA A 53 2.19 2.32 3.67
CA ALA A 53 3.29 3.19 3.27
C ALA A 53 3.67 4.21 4.35
N VAL A 54 2.70 4.75 5.09
CA VAL A 54 2.94 5.62 6.24
C VAL A 54 3.66 4.87 7.36
N ILE A 55 3.22 3.67 7.73
CA ILE A 55 3.88 2.85 8.76
C ILE A 55 5.35 2.62 8.39
N VAL A 56 5.64 2.24 7.15
CA VAL A 56 7.02 1.92 6.73
C VAL A 56 7.90 3.17 6.63
N ARG A 57 7.35 4.30 6.17
CA ARG A 57 8.15 5.48 5.81
C ARG A 57 8.19 6.56 6.89
N VAL A 58 7.10 6.70 7.66
CA VAL A 58 6.94 7.74 8.68
C VAL A 58 7.25 7.20 10.06
N TRP A 59 6.77 5.99 10.40
CA TRP A 59 7.06 5.35 11.68
C TRP A 59 8.40 4.60 11.65
N LYS A 60 9.44 5.23 11.10
CA LYS A 60 10.80 4.74 11.27
C LYS A 60 11.15 4.91 12.75
N ASP A 61 11.54 3.81 13.40
CA ASP A 61 12.03 3.85 14.78
C ASP A 61 13.12 4.92 14.89
N GLN A 62 12.92 5.87 15.80
CA GLN A 62 13.87 6.95 16.12
C GLN A 62 15.18 6.44 16.77
N ALA A 63 15.47 5.15 16.70
CA ALA A 63 16.51 4.47 17.47
C ALA A 63 17.78 4.13 16.66
N ALA A 64 17.97 4.75 15.51
CA ALA A 64 19.18 4.60 14.70
C ALA A 64 19.82 5.97 14.41
N GLU A 65 20.13 6.71 15.48
CA GLU A 65 21.21 7.70 15.50
C GLU A 65 22.14 7.42 16.68
#